data_AF-A0A2S5Q928-F1
#
_entry.id   AF-A0A2S5Q928-F1
#
_cell.length_a   1.000
_cell.length_b   1.000
_cell.length_c   1.000
_cell.angle_alpha   90.00
_cell.angle_beta   90.00
_cell.angle_gamma   90.00
#
_symmetry.space_group_name_H-M   'P 1'
#
loop_
_entity.id
_entity.type
_entity.pdbx_description
1 polymer ?
#
loop_
_entity_poly.entity_id
_entity_poly.type
_entity_poly.pdbx_seq_one_letter_code
_entity_poly.pdbx_strand_id
1 'polypeptide(L)' 'MNQLDLTNKQCTPCQGGVSPMTSEVANKYLPLAPGWELRDDATKIKKTFKFKNFIDALALAQQVGNLCEKEG' A
#
# COMPACT_ATOMS: atom_id res chain seq x y z
N MET A 1 9.08 18.04 -5.38
CA MET A 1 9.43 16.73 -4.83
C MET A 1 9.08 15.72 -5.91
N ASN A 2 10.07 15.09 -6.55
CA ASN A 2 9.82 14.16 -7.66
C ASN A 2 9.01 12.98 -7.15
N GLN A 3 7.71 13.05 -7.45
CA GLN A 3 6.72 12.02 -7.24
C GLN A 3 7.23 10.77 -7.96
N LEU A 4 7.70 9.78 -7.20
CA LEU A 4 7.99 8.47 -7.77
C LEU A 4 6.65 7.98 -8.33
N ASP A 5 6.54 7.90 -9.66
CA ASP A 5 5.33 7.39 -10.28
C ASP A 5 5.31 5.87 -10.11
N LEU A 6 4.78 5.44 -8.96
CA LEU A 6 4.62 4.02 -8.63
C LEU A 6 3.71 3.32 -9.64
N THR A 7 2.84 4.05 -10.35
CA THR A 7 1.93 3.47 -11.35
C THR A 7 2.66 3.02 -12.62
N ASN A 8 3.88 3.50 -12.86
CA ASN A 8 4.74 3.07 -13.97
C ASN A 8 5.73 1.97 -13.56
N LYS A 9 5.62 1.42 -12.35
CA LYS A 9 6.51 0.37 -11.85
C LYS A 9 5.72 -0.91 -11.62
N GLN A 10 6.37 -2.04 -11.88
CA GLN A 10 5.82 -3.34 -11.55
C GLN A 10 6.21 -3.72 -10.12
N CYS A 11 5.25 -4.24 -9.34
CA CYS A 11 5.51 -4.67 -7.96
C CYS A 11 6.29 -5.99 -7.93
N THR A 12 7.62 -5.94 -7.95
CA THR A 12 8.46 -7.14 -7.75
C THR A 12 8.19 -7.87 -6.41
N PRO A 13 7.99 -7.18 -5.27
CA PRO A 13 7.68 -7.86 -4.01
C PRO A 13 6.40 -8.70 -4.05
N CYS A 14 5.42 -8.31 -4.86
CA CYS A 14 4.14 -9.02 -5.00
C CYS A 14 4.33 -10.41 -5.64
N GLN A 15 5.42 -10.61 -6.39
CA GLN A 15 5.74 -11.86 -7.09
C GLN A 15 6.50 -12.89 -6.21
N GLY A 16 6.79 -12.54 -4.95
CA GLY A 16 7.52 -13.41 -4.03
C GLY A 16 9.04 -13.45 -4.27
N GLY A 17 9.77 -14.18 -3.43
CA GLY A 17 11.23 -14.34 -3.53
C GLY A 17 12.06 -13.14 -3.04
N VAL A 18 11.42 -12.06 -2.57
CA VAL A 18 12.08 -10.87 -2.03
C VAL A 18 11.94 -10.86 -0.50
N SER A 19 13.04 -10.64 0.22
CA SER A 19 13.01 -10.52 1.67
C SER A 19 12.24 -9.26 2.11
N PRO A 20 11.48 -9.33 3.22
CA PRO A 20 10.84 -8.15 3.80
C PRO A 20 11.84 -7.03 4.13
N MET A 21 11.37 -5.78 4.09
CA MET A 21 12.14 -4.65 4.60
C MET A 21 12.37 -4.78 6.10
N THR A 22 13.51 -4.27 6.60
CA THR A 22 13.69 -4.12 8.05
C THR A 22 12.81 -3.00 8.59
N SER A 23 12.51 -3.03 9.88
CA SER A 23 11.68 -2.00 10.53
C SER A 23 12.32 -0.60 10.42
N GLU A 24 13.64 -0.48 10.44
CA GLU A 24 14.36 0.79 10.25
C GLU A 24 14.15 1.35 8.84
N VAL A 25 14.21 0.48 7.83
CA VAL A 25 13.99 0.85 6.42
C VAL A 25 12.53 1.26 6.21
N ALA A 26 11.58 0.49 6.75
CA ALA A 26 10.16 0.80 6.67
C ALA A 26 9.83 2.17 7.28
N ASN A 27 10.39 2.50 8.45
CA ASN A 27 10.22 3.81 9.09
C ASN A 27 10.77 4.97 8.24
N LYS A 28 11.87 4.77 7.50
CA LYS A 28 12.41 5.79 6.59
C LYS A 28 11.49 6.07 5.39
N TYR A 29 10.74 5.06 4.92
CA TYR A 29 9.81 5.22 3.80
C TYR A 29 8.43 5.76 4.22
N LEU A 30 8.02 5.57 5.47
CA LEU A 30 6.70 5.97 5.97
C LEU A 30 6.32 7.44 5.67
N PRO A 31 7.23 8.44 5.77
CA PRO A 31 6.92 9.82 5.40
C PRO A 31 6.49 10.02 3.93
N LEU A 32 6.86 9.11 3.03
CA LEU A 32 6.45 9.15 1.63
C LEU A 32 5.03 8.57 1.39
N ALA A 33 4.43 7.94 2.41
CA ALA A 33 3.12 7.30 2.35
C ALA A 33 2.13 7.95 3.35
N PRO A 34 1.69 9.20 3.12
CA PRO A 34 0.88 9.93 4.09
C PRO A 34 -0.46 9.23 4.40
N GLY A 35 -0.75 9.14 5.70
CA GLY A 35 -1.94 8.49 6.26
C GLY A 35 -1.85 6.96 6.36
N TRP A 36 -0.73 6.36 5.96
CA TRP A 36 -0.42 4.97 6.30
C TRP A 36 0.33 4.90 7.63
N GLU A 37 0.16 3.78 8.31
CA GLU A 37 0.76 3.49 9.62
C GLU A 37 1.44 2.13 9.57
N LEU A 38 2.62 1.98 10.17
CA LEU A 38 3.25 0.67 10.37
C LEU A 38 2.55 -0.11 11.49
N ARG A 39 2.41 -1.42 11.30
CA ARG A 39 1.78 -2.37 12.22
C ARG A 39 2.60 -3.67 12.27
N ASP A 40 2.36 -4.46 13.30
CA ASP A 40 2.96 -5.79 13.51
C ASP A 40 4.48 -5.76 13.32
N ASP A 41 5.19 -5.01 14.16
CA ASP A 41 6.65 -4.81 14.10
C ASP A 41 7.17 -4.29 12.74
N ALA A 42 6.35 -3.47 12.08
CA ALA A 42 6.58 -2.90 10.75
C ALA A 42 6.55 -3.92 9.59
N THR A 43 5.95 -5.09 9.81
CA THR A 43 5.70 -6.08 8.74
C THR A 43 4.42 -5.81 7.96
N LYS A 44 3.54 -4.92 8.45
CA LYS A 44 2.31 -4.51 7.76
C LYS A 44 2.15 -3.00 7.77
N ILE A 45 1.38 -2.49 6.81
CA ILE A 45 0.88 -1.11 6.80
C ILE A 45 -0.64 -1.10 6.88
N LYS A 46 -1.19 -0.07 7.53
CA LYS A 46 -2.65 0.16 7.61
C LYS A 46 -2.99 1.61 7.30
N LYS A 47 -4.04 1.82 6.51
CA LYS A 47 -4.68 3.12 6.33
C LYS A 47 -6.19 2.95 6.47
N THR A 48 -6.80 3.85 7.24
CA THR A 48 -8.25 3.86 7.44
C THR A 48 -8.88 4.88 6.51
N PHE A 49 -9.80 4.43 5.66
CA PHE A 49 -10.61 5.29 4.80
C PHE A 49 -12.02 5.43 5.39
N LYS A 50 -12.50 6.66 5.51
CA LYS A 50 -13.85 6.95 6.03
C LYS A 50 -14.74 7.41 4.88
N PHE A 51 -15.93 6.85 4.84
CA PHE A 51 -16.93 7.12 3.81
C PHE A 51 -18.26 7.52 4.46
N LYS A 52 -19.07 8.26 3.69
CA LYS A 52 -20.40 8.69 4.14
C LYS A 52 -21.39 7.53 4.19
N ASN A 53 -21.23 6.55 3.31
CA ASN A 53 -22.12 5.40 3.20
C ASN A 53 -21.36 4.16 2.71
N PHE A 54 -22.05 3.01 2.71
CA PHE A 54 -21.48 1.73 2.34
C PHE A 54 -21.12 1.61 0.85
N ILE A 55 -21.92 2.20 -0.05
CA ILE A 55 -21.70 2.12 -1.50
C ILE A 55 -20.38 2.78 -1.88
N ASP A 56 -20.06 3.93 -1.30
CA ASP A 56 -18.79 4.63 -1.54
C ASP A 56 -17.59 3.80 -1.06
N ALA A 57 -17.72 3.11 0.07
CA ALA A 57 -16.68 2.23 0.60
C ALA A 57 -16.47 1.00 -0.29
N LEU A 58 -17.56 0.39 -0.78
CA LEU A 58 -17.52 -0.75 -1.68
C LEU A 58 -16.88 -0.38 -3.02
N ALA A 59 -17.15 0.82 -3.54
CA ALA A 59 -16.53 1.31 -4.77
C ALA A 59 -15.00 1.39 -4.65
N LEU A 60 -14.46 1.87 -3.52
CA LEU A 60 -13.01 1.84 -3.28
C LEU A 60 -12.50 0.39 -3.22
N ALA A 61 -13.18 -0.49 -2.48
CA ALA A 61 -12.75 -1.88 -2.35
C ALA A 61 -12.69 -2.60 -3.71
N GLN A 62 -13.65 -2.34 -4.59
CA GLN A 62 -13.66 -2.89 -5.96
C GLN A 62 -12.49 -2.34 -6.80
N GLN A 63 -12.20 -1.05 -6.71
CA GLN A 63 -11.07 -0.45 -7.43
C GLN A 63 -9.74 -1.04 -6.98
N VAL A 64 -9.55 -1.21 -5.67
CA VAL A 64 -8.35 -1.84 -5.10
C VAL A 64 -8.26 -3.31 -5.53
N GLY A 65 -9.35 -4.07 -5.45
CA GLY A 65 -9.38 -5.47 -5.90
C GLY A 65 -8.99 -5.62 -7.37
N ASN A 66 -9.54 -4.78 -8.24
CA ASN A 66 -9.19 -4.77 -9.67
C ASN A 66 -7.71 -4.42 -9.91
N LEU A 67 -7.07 -3.65 -9.03
CA LEU A 67 -5.63 -3.38 -9.10
C LEU A 67 -4.82 -4.59 -8.64
N CYS A 68 -5.22 -5.24 -7.54
CA CYS A 68 -4.56 -6.45 -7.04
C CYS A 68 -4.53 -7.56 -8.12
N GLU A 69 -5.67 -7.84 -8.76
CA GLU A 69 -5.75 -8.84 -9.84
C GLU A 69 -4.81 -8.56 -11.02
N LYS A 70 -4.46 -7.29 -11.27
CA LYS A 70 -3.52 -6.91 -12.34
C LYS A 70 -2.06 -7.11 -11.94
N GLU A 71 -1.74 -6.97 -10.65
CA GLU A 71 -0.37 -7.11 -10.14
C GLU A 71 0.03 -8.57 -9.88
N GLY A 72 -0.93 -9.47 -9.69
CA GLY A 72 -0.74 -10.92 -9.48
C GLY A 72 -0.86 -11.32 -8.02
#